data_AF-A0AAQ4DWX8-F1
#
_entry.id   AF-A0AAQ4DWX8-F1
#
_cell.length_a   1.000
_cell.length_b   1.000
_cell.length_c   1.000
_cell.angle_alpha   90.00
_cell.angle_beta   90.00
_cell.angle_gamma   90.00
#
_symmetry.space_group_name_H-M   'P 1'
#
loop_
_entity.id
_entity.type
_entity.pdbx_description
1 polymer ?
#
loop_
_entity_poly.entity_id
_entity_poly.type
_entity_poly.pdbx_seq_one_letter_code
_entity_poly.pdbx_strand_id
1 'polypeptide(L)'
;MATAKPSVLEERTLLTLRCTRSKAAPVCKLVRRVAEYNKVLWNVGLEIREENVLGELGIAIATLIVVMDPWEDPSIDCESLDFAIILLVDALAHHHCIVAVELTFFVASNPFLLSLLQDMYSVRKVTISDVPCCEAKLLEALKKLANPSEQNYSDAREQFFCFSVRLPLFVLPQEQSSITITALDVADLEFSTGCARQLINILLQNNTISDLTVCSFKFTYDCVDLLHGFVGYLKKERSPLKNLTVRTPQVSMHALESLVKVIAQTTTLEQLAINMDIYDAEDKTLLSDVIARNRTLRTLSVTWTRNCLVSTIFYGFYRLSGDAATRIEPWLLALP
;
A
#
# COMPACT_ATOMS: atom_id res chain seq x y z
N MET A 1 39.56 -3.95 -15.42
CA MET A 1 39.96 -2.66 -14.81
C MET A 1 39.09 -2.47 -13.58
N ALA A 2 39.66 -2.57 -12.37
CA ALA A 2 38.91 -2.29 -11.15
C ALA A 2 38.73 -0.77 -11.03
N THR A 3 37.49 -0.29 -11.11
CA THR A 3 37.15 1.10 -10.82
C THR A 3 37.40 1.33 -9.33
N ALA A 4 38.29 2.27 -8.99
CA ALA A 4 38.57 2.64 -7.61
C ALA A 4 37.25 3.02 -6.91
N LYS A 5 36.97 2.42 -5.73
CA LYS A 5 35.85 2.83 -4.88
C LYS A 5 36.04 4.32 -4.56
N PRO A 6 35.02 5.18 -4.78
CA PRO A 6 35.09 6.58 -4.38
C PRO A 6 35.41 6.66 -2.88
N SER A 7 36.16 7.68 -2.48
CA SER A 7 36.51 7.85 -1.07
C SER A 7 35.26 8.25 -0.28
N VAL A 8 35.09 7.69 0.92
CA VAL A 8 34.00 8.02 1.88
C VAL A 8 33.84 9.54 2.09
N LEU A 9 34.91 10.31 1.87
CA LEU A 9 34.92 11.76 1.97
C LEU A 9 34.19 12.47 0.82
N GLU A 10 34.29 11.98 -0.42
CA GLU A 10 33.57 12.50 -1.58
C GLU A 10 32.08 12.18 -1.51
N GLU A 11 31.74 11.01 -0.97
CA GLU A 11 30.35 10.60 -0.74
C GLU A 11 29.68 11.48 0.33
N ARG A 12 30.42 11.91 1.38
CA ARG A 12 29.89 12.84 2.40
C ARG A 12 29.52 14.23 1.86
N THR A 13 30.12 14.69 0.77
CA THR A 13 29.74 15.95 0.11
C THR A 13 28.36 15.91 -0.57
N LEU A 14 27.71 14.74 -0.65
CA LEU A 14 26.30 14.62 -1.05
C LEU A 14 25.33 15.16 0.02
N LEU A 15 25.70 15.09 1.32
CA LEU A 15 24.81 15.15 2.49
C LEU A 15 24.33 16.54 2.97
N THR A 16 24.33 17.58 2.13
CA THR A 16 24.03 18.95 2.66
C THR A 16 23.19 19.84 1.75
N LEU A 17 22.52 19.29 0.73
CA LEU A 17 21.65 20.11 -0.10
C LEU A 17 20.28 20.26 0.56
N ARG A 18 19.96 21.47 1.01
CA ARG A 18 18.57 21.79 1.40
C ARG A 18 17.65 21.79 0.17
N CYS A 19 16.38 21.51 0.37
CA CYS A 19 15.36 21.66 -0.67
C CYS A 19 15.42 23.07 -1.27
N THR A 20 15.59 23.16 -2.59
CA THR A 20 15.53 24.43 -3.32
C THR A 20 14.20 24.64 -4.03
N ARG A 21 13.23 23.72 -3.85
CA ARG A 21 11.90 23.83 -4.46
C ARG A 21 11.16 25.02 -3.87
N SER A 22 10.65 25.89 -4.72
CA SER A 22 9.86 27.05 -4.34
C SER A 22 8.87 27.40 -5.45
N LYS A 23 7.97 28.37 -5.22
CA LYS A 23 7.06 28.85 -6.27
C LYS A 23 7.79 29.41 -7.50
N ALA A 24 8.98 29.98 -7.31
CA ALA A 24 9.81 30.54 -8.39
C ALA A 24 10.74 29.49 -9.05
N ALA A 25 11.01 28.38 -8.36
CA ALA A 25 11.85 27.30 -8.83
C ALA A 25 11.15 25.95 -8.54
N PRO A 26 10.30 25.46 -9.46
CA PRO A 26 9.47 24.28 -9.20
C PRO A 26 10.26 22.98 -9.10
N VAL A 27 11.52 22.98 -9.56
CA VAL A 27 12.40 21.81 -9.59
C VAL A 27 13.53 21.98 -8.57
N CYS A 28 13.67 21.01 -7.68
CA CYS A 28 14.74 20.98 -6.68
C CYS A 28 16.09 20.63 -7.33
N LYS A 29 17.20 21.18 -6.83
CA LYS A 29 18.55 20.81 -7.28
C LYS A 29 18.86 19.33 -7.11
N LEU A 30 18.18 18.65 -6.18
CA LEU A 30 18.28 17.20 -5.99
C LEU A 30 18.00 16.43 -7.28
N VAL A 31 17.07 16.91 -8.13
CA VAL A 31 16.72 16.26 -9.41
C VAL A 31 17.96 16.06 -10.29
N ARG A 32 18.90 17.01 -10.29
CA ARG A 32 20.14 16.92 -11.08
C ARG A 32 21.16 15.93 -10.48
N ARG A 33 20.97 15.50 -9.24
CA ARG A 33 21.85 14.60 -8.48
C ARG A 33 21.21 13.25 -8.18
N VAL A 34 20.01 12.98 -8.67
CA VAL A 34 19.31 11.70 -8.46
C VAL A 34 20.20 10.51 -8.82
N ALA A 35 20.93 10.59 -9.93
CA ALA A 35 21.87 9.54 -10.35
C ALA A 35 23.01 9.30 -9.33
N GLU A 36 23.43 10.31 -8.59
CA GLU A 36 24.46 10.18 -7.55
C GLU A 36 23.88 9.55 -6.28
N TYR A 37 22.67 9.96 -5.88
CA TYR A 37 21.95 9.34 -4.76
C TYR A 37 21.65 7.87 -5.04
N ASN A 38 21.17 7.54 -6.24
CA ASN A 38 20.78 6.18 -6.60
C ASN A 38 21.96 5.21 -6.61
N LYS A 39 23.19 5.66 -6.94
CA LYS A 39 24.39 4.82 -6.80
C LYS A 39 24.58 4.28 -5.39
N VAL A 40 24.19 5.05 -4.37
CA VAL A 40 24.31 4.69 -2.97
C VAL A 40 23.05 3.96 -2.50
N LEU A 41 21.87 4.48 -2.84
CA LEU A 41 20.58 3.91 -2.40
C LEU A 41 20.31 2.52 -2.98
N TRP A 42 20.89 2.18 -4.14
CA TRP A 42 20.82 0.82 -4.66
C TRP A 42 21.43 -0.21 -3.71
N ASN A 43 22.38 0.17 -2.85
CA ASN A 43 22.93 -0.74 -1.82
C ASN A 43 21.87 -1.17 -0.78
N VAL A 44 20.79 -0.40 -0.61
CA VAL A 44 19.64 -0.74 0.25
C VAL A 44 18.41 -1.15 -0.56
N GLY A 45 18.55 -1.41 -1.87
CA GLY A 45 17.43 -1.76 -2.73
C GLY A 45 16.47 -0.60 -3.03
N LEU A 46 16.90 0.65 -2.86
CA LEU A 46 16.05 1.83 -3.07
C LEU A 46 16.58 2.72 -4.19
N GLU A 47 15.70 3.55 -4.75
CA GLU A 47 16.03 4.58 -5.72
C GLU A 47 15.11 5.80 -5.56
N ILE A 48 15.62 6.97 -5.91
CA ILE A 48 14.83 8.18 -6.10
C ILE A 48 14.42 8.25 -7.56
N ARG A 49 13.14 8.47 -7.82
CA ARG A 49 12.56 8.67 -9.16
C ARG A 49 11.68 9.90 -9.20
N GLU A 50 11.46 10.44 -10.39
CA GLU A 50 10.49 11.51 -10.59
C GLU A 50 9.07 10.92 -10.62
N GLU A 51 8.15 11.54 -9.90
CA GLU A 51 6.74 11.17 -9.88
C GLU A 51 6.02 11.76 -11.10
N ASN A 52 4.71 11.51 -11.23
CA ASN A 52 3.91 12.00 -12.36
C ASN A 52 3.83 13.54 -12.49
N VAL A 53 4.37 14.28 -11.51
CA VAL A 53 4.37 15.74 -11.47
C VAL A 53 5.82 16.23 -11.51
N LEU A 54 6.12 17.11 -12.47
CA LEU A 54 7.46 17.66 -12.66
C LEU A 54 8.03 18.25 -11.35
N GLY A 55 9.23 17.81 -10.98
CA GLY A 55 9.94 18.25 -9.78
C GLY A 55 9.46 17.62 -8.47
N GLU A 56 8.48 16.72 -8.51
CA GLU A 56 8.11 15.86 -7.39
C GLU A 56 8.88 14.56 -7.47
N LEU A 57 9.45 14.16 -6.33
CA LEU A 57 10.29 12.98 -6.23
C LEU A 57 9.60 11.93 -5.36
N GLY A 58 9.81 10.67 -5.74
CA GLY A 58 9.45 9.50 -4.98
C GLY A 58 10.69 8.71 -4.64
N ILE A 59 10.76 8.18 -3.41
CA ILE A 59 11.67 7.07 -3.10
C ILE A 59 10.91 5.78 -3.41
N ALA A 60 11.56 4.84 -4.08
CA ALA A 60 10.95 3.58 -4.48
C ALA A 60 11.91 2.40 -4.35
N ILE A 61 11.35 1.19 -4.32
CA ILE A 61 12.14 -0.04 -4.40
C ILE A 61 12.68 -0.18 -5.81
N ALA A 62 13.98 -0.39 -5.93
CA ALA A 62 14.67 -0.51 -7.20
C ALA A 62 14.25 -1.82 -7.91
N THR A 63 13.67 -1.69 -9.10
CA THR A 63 13.08 -2.83 -9.85
C THR A 63 14.09 -3.85 -10.38
N LEU A 64 15.37 -3.47 -10.49
CA LEU A 64 16.42 -4.28 -11.13
C LEU A 64 17.26 -5.10 -10.14
N ILE A 65 17.04 -4.95 -8.83
CA ILE A 65 17.77 -5.73 -7.83
C ILE A 65 16.94 -6.96 -7.51
N VAL A 66 17.25 -8.07 -8.19
CA VAL A 66 16.69 -9.38 -7.88
C VAL A 66 17.03 -9.69 -6.42
N VAL A 67 15.98 -9.76 -5.61
CA VAL A 67 15.95 -9.85 -4.15
C VAL A 67 16.84 -10.98 -3.63
N MET A 68 18.11 -10.69 -3.39
CA MET A 68 18.76 -11.15 -2.17
C MET A 68 18.56 -10.02 -1.16
N ASP A 69 18.04 -10.36 0.01
CA ASP A 69 17.90 -9.43 1.11
C ASP A 69 19.27 -8.72 1.30
N PRO A 70 19.36 -7.39 1.16
CA PRO A 70 20.65 -6.68 1.27
C PRO A 70 21.37 -6.96 2.59
N TRP A 71 20.61 -7.40 3.59
CA TRP A 71 21.09 -7.77 4.93
C TRP A 71 21.59 -9.22 5.01
N GLU A 72 21.24 -10.06 4.04
CA GLU A 72 21.71 -11.44 3.91
C GLU A 72 22.82 -11.60 2.88
N ASP A 73 23.08 -10.59 2.03
CA ASP A 73 24.21 -10.61 1.10
C ASP A 73 25.51 -10.24 1.83
N PRO A 74 26.42 -11.21 2.09
CA PRO A 74 27.68 -10.94 2.78
C PRO A 74 28.64 -10.08 1.96
N SER A 75 28.33 -9.79 0.69
CA SER A 75 29.11 -8.88 -0.15
C SER A 75 28.80 -7.40 0.10
N ILE A 76 27.69 -7.09 0.77
CA ILE A 76 27.32 -5.72 1.15
C ILE A 76 27.98 -5.40 2.49
N ASP A 77 28.85 -4.39 2.48
CA ASP A 77 29.53 -3.90 3.67
C ASP A 77 28.55 -3.09 4.54
N CYS A 78 28.52 -3.37 5.84
CA CYS A 78 27.69 -2.65 6.83
C CYS A 78 27.90 -1.13 6.76
N GLU A 79 29.11 -0.66 6.47
CA GLU A 79 29.38 0.78 6.32
C GLU A 79 28.62 1.40 5.15
N SER A 80 28.45 0.65 4.05
CA SER A 80 27.73 1.12 2.87
C SER A 80 26.23 1.21 3.14
N LEU A 81 25.72 0.31 3.98
CA LEU A 81 24.32 0.24 4.40
C LEU A 81 23.97 1.40 5.35
N ASP A 82 24.79 1.62 6.38
CA ASP A 82 24.63 2.75 7.29
C ASP A 82 24.68 4.08 6.55
N PHE A 83 25.63 4.21 5.61
CA PHE A 83 25.74 5.41 4.79
C PHE A 83 24.50 5.64 3.91
N ALA A 84 23.95 4.58 3.30
CA ALA A 84 22.72 4.68 2.51
C ALA A 84 21.51 5.08 3.37
N ILE A 85 21.39 4.56 4.61
CA ILE A 85 20.34 4.96 5.55
C ILE A 85 20.50 6.43 5.96
N ILE A 86 21.72 6.88 6.26
CA ILE A 86 22.01 8.29 6.58
C ILE A 86 21.62 9.19 5.41
N LEU A 87 21.98 8.80 4.18
CA LEU A 87 21.63 9.55 2.98
C LEU A 87 20.11 9.60 2.75
N LEU A 88 19.40 8.50 3.02
CA LEU A 88 17.94 8.42 2.95
C LEU A 88 17.29 9.36 3.98
N VAL A 89 17.76 9.33 5.22
CA VAL A 89 17.31 10.20 6.31
C VAL A 89 17.57 11.67 5.97
N ASP A 90 18.75 11.99 5.44
CA ASP A 90 19.09 13.34 5.01
C ASP A 90 18.19 13.82 3.86
N ALA A 91 17.97 12.95 2.86
CA ALA A 91 17.09 13.24 1.74
C ALA A 91 15.68 13.58 2.24
N LEU A 92 15.13 12.75 3.12
CA LEU A 92 13.82 12.95 3.72
C LEU A 92 13.77 14.23 4.57
N ALA A 93 14.70 14.41 5.50
CA ALA A 93 14.69 15.57 6.41
C ALA A 93 14.79 16.92 5.68
N HIS A 94 15.55 16.98 4.59
CA HIS A 94 15.87 18.24 3.93
C HIS A 94 15.13 18.50 2.62
N HIS A 95 14.44 17.52 2.04
CA HIS A 95 13.79 17.67 0.72
C HIS A 95 12.27 17.54 0.74
N HIS A 96 11.59 18.68 0.88
CA HIS A 96 10.13 18.79 0.71
C HIS A 96 9.61 18.51 -0.71
N CYS A 97 10.49 18.24 -1.67
CA CYS A 97 10.10 17.76 -3.00
C CYS A 97 9.86 16.25 -3.02
N ILE A 98 10.25 15.51 -1.96
CA ILE A 98 9.91 14.10 -1.81
C ILE A 98 8.47 14.01 -1.29
N VAL A 99 7.61 13.41 -2.10
CA VAL A 99 6.15 13.35 -1.87
C VAL A 99 5.64 11.92 -1.73
N ALA A 100 6.41 10.94 -2.20
CA ALA A 100 6.08 9.53 -2.10
C ALA A 100 7.30 8.75 -1.59
N VAL A 101 7.07 7.76 -0.74
CA VAL A 101 8.13 6.91 -0.19
C VAL A 101 7.65 5.47 -0.22
N GLU A 102 8.36 4.62 -0.95
CA GLU A 102 8.17 3.18 -0.99
C GLU A 102 9.45 2.53 -0.46
N LEU A 103 9.33 1.84 0.68
CA LEU A 103 10.41 1.21 1.44
C LEU A 103 10.22 -0.30 1.48
N THR A 104 11.29 -1.05 1.71
CA THR A 104 11.15 -2.42 2.24
C THR A 104 10.94 -2.37 3.75
N PHE A 105 10.39 -3.42 4.33
CA PHE A 105 10.19 -3.52 5.77
C PHE A 105 11.47 -3.40 6.56
N PHE A 106 12.57 -3.95 6.05
CA PHE A 106 13.87 -3.86 6.71
C PHE A 106 14.28 -2.41 6.90
N VAL A 107 14.17 -1.61 5.84
CA VAL A 107 14.47 -0.17 5.92
C VAL A 107 13.46 0.54 6.81
N ALA A 108 12.17 0.23 6.67
CA ALA A 108 11.11 0.80 7.49
C ALA A 108 11.14 0.36 8.96
N SER A 109 11.84 -0.71 9.32
CA SER A 109 12.02 -1.16 10.70
C SER A 109 12.95 -0.24 11.50
N ASN A 110 13.66 0.67 10.81
CA ASN A 110 14.44 1.69 11.46
C ASN A 110 13.52 2.71 12.16
N PRO A 111 13.53 2.79 13.51
CA PRO A 111 12.61 3.64 14.26
C PRO A 111 12.81 5.14 13.98
N PHE A 112 14.05 5.56 13.65
CA PHE A 112 14.33 6.95 13.31
C PHE A 112 13.70 7.34 11.97
N LEU A 113 13.74 6.44 10.99
CA LEU A 113 13.13 6.67 9.69
C LEU A 113 11.61 6.81 9.80
N LEU A 114 10.97 5.95 10.59
CA LEU A 114 9.52 6.05 10.83
C LEU A 114 9.14 7.33 11.56
N SER A 115 9.88 7.71 12.60
CA SER A 115 9.67 8.98 13.31
C SER A 115 9.82 10.16 12.36
N LEU A 116 10.84 10.15 11.49
CA LEU A 116 11.04 11.20 10.52
C LEU A 116 9.88 11.31 9.53
N LEU A 117 9.40 10.17 9.00
CA LEU A 117 8.27 10.14 8.07
C LEU A 117 6.98 10.70 8.71
N GLN A 118 6.79 10.53 10.02
CA GLN A 118 5.66 11.09 10.76
C GLN A 118 5.70 12.62 10.80
N ASP A 119 6.90 13.22 10.87
CA ASP A 119 7.08 14.67 10.96
C ASP A 119 7.06 15.36 9.58
N MET A 120 7.03 14.59 8.49
CA MET A 120 7.14 15.11 7.12
C MET A 120 5.79 15.46 6.48
N TYR A 121 5.44 16.75 6.50
CA TYR A 121 4.23 17.27 5.85
C TYR A 121 4.21 17.16 4.31
N SER A 122 5.37 16.98 3.66
CA SER A 122 5.44 16.87 2.19
C SER A 122 5.12 15.47 1.67
N VAL A 123 5.32 14.44 2.49
CA VAL A 123 5.08 13.05 2.11
C VAL A 123 3.59 12.77 2.18
N ARG A 124 2.98 12.53 1.02
CA ARG A 124 1.55 12.24 0.86
C ARG A 124 1.26 10.77 0.61
N LYS A 125 2.28 9.96 0.32
CA LYS A 125 2.16 8.52 0.06
C LYS A 125 3.33 7.79 0.70
N VAL A 126 3.02 6.81 1.56
CA VAL A 126 4.00 5.86 2.10
C VAL A 126 3.57 4.44 1.73
N THR A 127 4.52 3.65 1.24
CA THR A 127 4.38 2.24 0.91
C THR A 127 5.56 1.49 1.54
N ILE A 128 5.29 0.35 2.15
CA ILE A 128 6.25 -0.49 2.87
C ILE A 128 6.04 -1.92 2.36
N SER A 129 6.91 -2.39 1.48
CA SER A 129 6.87 -3.75 0.95
C SER A 129 7.63 -4.72 1.85
N ASP A 130 7.50 -6.02 1.59
CA ASP A 130 8.27 -7.09 2.24
C ASP A 130 8.16 -7.17 3.77
N VAL A 131 6.99 -6.87 4.35
CA VAL A 131 6.78 -6.99 5.80
C VAL A 131 6.78 -8.46 6.25
N PRO A 132 7.71 -8.92 7.10
CA PRO A 132 7.67 -10.26 7.63
C PRO A 132 6.40 -10.43 8.46
N CYS A 133 5.78 -11.62 8.36
CA CYS A 133 4.56 -12.02 9.07
C CYS A 133 4.71 -12.08 10.61
N CYS A 134 5.66 -11.37 11.21
CA CYS A 134 5.71 -11.17 12.66
C CYS A 134 4.57 -10.25 13.08
N GLU A 135 3.42 -10.89 13.31
CA GLU A 135 2.14 -10.34 13.73
C GLU A 135 2.27 -9.23 14.78
N ALA A 136 3.14 -9.43 15.77
CA ALA A 136 3.33 -8.48 16.88
C ALA A 136 4.00 -7.17 16.45
N LYS A 137 5.01 -7.21 15.57
CA LYS A 137 5.77 -6.02 15.15
C LYS A 137 5.00 -5.19 14.12
N LEU A 138 4.28 -5.83 13.21
CA LEU A 138 3.35 -5.16 12.32
C LEU A 138 2.26 -4.44 13.12
N LEU A 139 1.69 -5.12 14.11
CA LEU A 139 0.66 -4.56 14.96
C LEU A 139 1.18 -3.45 15.88
N GLU A 140 2.41 -3.58 16.39
CA GLU A 140 3.07 -2.53 17.15
C GLU A 140 3.38 -1.32 16.28
N ALA A 141 3.86 -1.52 15.05
CA ALA A 141 4.06 -0.46 14.08
C ALA A 141 2.73 0.24 13.76
N LEU A 142 1.66 -0.53 13.48
CA LEU A 142 0.28 -0.04 13.29
C LEU A 142 -0.35 0.60 14.53
N LYS A 143 0.18 0.36 15.74
CA LYS A 143 -0.32 0.97 16.99
C LYS A 143 0.45 2.23 17.36
N LYS A 144 1.77 2.24 17.16
CA LYS A 144 2.66 3.41 17.34
C LYS A 144 2.33 4.46 16.32
N LEU A 145 2.26 4.01 15.09
CA LEU A 145 1.51 4.66 14.08
C LEU A 145 0.01 4.35 14.32
N ALA A 146 -0.63 4.72 15.44
CA ALA A 146 -2.09 4.99 15.57
C ALA A 146 -2.40 5.87 16.76
N ASN A 147 -1.56 5.77 17.79
CA ASN A 147 -1.57 6.64 18.96
C ASN A 147 -0.13 7.08 19.27
N PRO A 148 0.26 8.31 18.91
CA PRO A 148 1.63 8.81 19.14
C PRO A 148 2.01 9.00 20.62
N SER A 149 1.04 9.00 21.54
CA SER A 149 1.23 9.42 22.93
C SER A 149 1.76 8.33 23.89
N GLU A 150 1.93 7.10 23.44
CA GLU A 150 2.45 6.00 24.26
C GLU A 150 3.80 5.49 23.73
N GLN A 151 4.91 6.02 24.25
CA GLN A 151 6.24 5.44 24.03
C GLN A 151 6.92 5.14 25.38
N ASN A 152 7.08 3.85 25.68
CA ASN A 152 8.10 3.33 26.59
C ASN A 152 8.92 2.30 25.80
N TYR A 153 10.23 2.52 25.70
CA TYR A 153 11.17 1.61 25.06
C TYR A 153 11.79 0.68 26.10
N SER A 154 11.68 -0.64 25.91
CA SER A 154 12.67 -1.58 26.44
C SER A 154 12.76 -2.83 25.58
N ASP A 155 13.96 -3.05 25.06
CA ASP A 155 14.64 -4.30 24.69
C ASP A 155 13.85 -5.45 24.05
N ALA A 156 14.20 -5.76 22.80
CA ALA A 156 14.26 -7.14 22.31
C ALA A 156 15.20 -7.25 21.10
N ARG A 157 16.34 -7.90 21.31
CA ARG A 157 17.23 -8.45 20.27
C ARG A 157 16.73 -9.84 19.86
N GLU A 158 16.87 -10.12 18.56
CA GLU A 158 16.90 -11.44 17.88
C GLU A 158 15.58 -12.20 17.62
N GLN A 159 15.25 -12.42 16.34
CA GLN A 159 15.40 -13.68 15.56
C GLN A 159 14.59 -13.58 14.25
N PHE A 160 15.20 -14.02 13.14
CA PHE A 160 14.74 -13.88 11.75
C PHE A 160 13.86 -15.05 11.32
N PHE A 161 12.73 -14.79 10.65
CA PHE A 161 12.08 -15.72 9.71
C PHE A 161 11.34 -14.92 8.62
N CYS A 162 11.45 -15.41 7.38
CA CYS A 162 11.12 -14.80 6.10
C CYS A 162 9.61 -14.77 5.77
N PHE A 163 9.20 -13.92 4.82
CA PHE A 163 8.05 -13.95 3.87
C PHE A 163 7.42 -12.55 3.65
N SER A 164 7.16 -12.21 2.37
CA SER A 164 6.90 -10.86 1.83
C SER A 164 5.42 -10.43 1.95
N VAL A 165 5.22 -9.15 2.26
CA VAL A 165 3.91 -8.51 2.48
C VAL A 165 4.00 -7.05 2.02
N ARG A 166 3.14 -6.62 1.09
CA ARG A 166 3.08 -5.20 0.64
C ARG A 166 2.09 -4.39 1.45
N LEU A 167 2.59 -3.48 2.28
CA LEU A 167 1.87 -2.60 3.18
C LEU A 167 2.13 -1.13 2.89
N PRO A 168 1.21 -0.29 2.40
CA PRO A 168 1.17 1.05 2.93
C PRO A 168 0.88 0.90 4.43
N LEU A 169 1.79 1.35 5.30
CA LEU A 169 1.56 1.38 6.74
C LEU A 169 1.40 2.82 7.22
N PHE A 170 0.43 3.01 8.10
CA PHE A 170 -0.29 4.24 8.45
C PHE A 170 0.15 4.76 9.80
N VAL A 171 0.27 6.10 10.05
CA VAL A 171 -0.73 6.86 10.85
C VAL A 171 -0.71 8.38 10.94
N LEU A 172 -1.89 8.82 11.39
CA LEU A 172 -2.46 10.10 11.79
C LEU A 172 -2.10 10.57 13.23
N PRO A 173 -1.60 11.80 13.43
CA PRO A 173 -1.56 12.40 14.76
C PRO A 173 -2.92 13.00 15.15
N GLN A 174 -3.30 12.82 16.41
CA GLN A 174 -4.54 13.37 16.97
C GLN A 174 -4.45 14.86 17.31
N GLU A 175 -3.25 15.47 17.28
CA GLU A 175 -3.11 16.92 17.45
C GLU A 175 -2.00 17.47 16.52
N GLN A 176 -2.41 18.33 15.58
CA GLN A 176 -1.61 19.37 14.90
C GLN A 176 -0.70 19.07 13.69
N SER A 177 -0.76 17.93 13.00
CA SER A 177 -0.23 17.84 11.62
C SER A 177 -1.20 17.21 10.62
N SER A 178 -1.36 17.90 9.47
CA SER A 178 -2.48 17.82 8.53
C SER A 178 -2.43 16.64 7.54
N ILE A 179 -1.86 15.51 7.93
CA ILE A 179 -1.74 14.35 7.02
C ILE A 179 -2.94 13.43 7.25
N THR A 180 -3.97 13.56 6.42
CA THR A 180 -5.12 12.63 6.38
C THR A 180 -4.85 11.51 5.39
N ILE A 181 -4.87 10.26 5.85
CA ILE A 181 -4.62 9.12 4.98
C ILE A 181 -5.89 8.76 4.22
N THR A 182 -5.83 8.85 2.91
CA THR A 182 -6.98 8.59 2.03
C THR A 182 -6.89 7.25 1.31
N ALA A 183 -5.74 6.58 1.30
CA ALA A 183 -5.55 5.32 0.56
C ALA A 183 -4.85 4.23 1.38
N LEU A 184 -5.37 3.00 1.30
CA LEU A 184 -4.88 1.80 1.97
C LEU A 184 -4.87 0.59 1.04
N ASP A 185 -3.74 -0.11 0.92
CA ASP A 185 -3.59 -1.35 0.14
C ASP A 185 -2.92 -2.46 0.97
N VAL A 186 -3.72 -3.30 1.62
CA VAL A 186 -3.26 -4.47 2.37
C VAL A 186 -3.54 -5.77 1.63
N ALA A 187 -3.61 -5.75 0.30
CA ALA A 187 -4.09 -6.90 -0.46
C ALA A 187 -3.09 -8.05 -0.62
N ASP A 188 -1.82 -7.79 -0.35
CA ASP A 188 -0.78 -8.81 -0.46
C ASP A 188 -0.29 -9.26 0.92
N LEU A 189 -1.04 -8.97 2.00
CA LEU A 189 -0.70 -9.47 3.34
C LEU A 189 -1.46 -10.72 3.70
N GLU A 190 -0.74 -11.62 4.34
CA GLU A 190 -1.33 -12.72 5.06
C GLU A 190 -1.60 -12.30 6.51
N PHE A 191 -2.86 -11.96 6.81
CA PHE A 191 -3.25 -11.63 8.17
C PHE A 191 -3.51 -12.89 9.01
N SER A 192 -3.04 -12.90 10.25
CA SER A 192 -3.69 -13.75 11.27
C SER A 192 -5.14 -13.29 11.47
N THR A 193 -5.99 -14.16 12.05
CA THR A 193 -7.34 -13.78 12.45
C THR A 193 -7.35 -12.60 13.44
N GLY A 194 -6.36 -12.55 14.34
CA GLY A 194 -6.20 -11.48 15.34
C GLY A 194 -5.86 -10.12 14.71
N CYS A 195 -4.97 -10.10 13.73
CA CYS A 195 -4.62 -8.88 13.00
C CYS A 195 -5.73 -8.41 12.08
N ALA A 196 -6.40 -9.31 11.36
CA ALA A 196 -7.55 -8.95 10.54
C ALA A 196 -8.65 -8.28 11.38
N ARG A 197 -8.89 -8.78 12.60
CA ARG A 197 -9.86 -8.18 13.55
C ARG A 197 -9.44 -6.77 13.95
N GLN A 198 -8.15 -6.57 14.25
CA GLN A 198 -7.64 -5.26 14.64
C GLN A 198 -7.67 -4.27 13.48
N LEU A 199 -7.31 -4.70 12.28
CA LEU A 199 -7.43 -3.89 11.07
C LEU A 199 -8.88 -3.44 10.84
N ILE A 200 -9.85 -4.35 10.98
CA ILE A 200 -11.27 -3.99 10.91
C ILE A 200 -11.62 -2.94 11.97
N ASN A 201 -11.16 -3.09 13.20
CA ASN A 201 -11.44 -2.10 14.26
C ASN A 201 -10.85 -0.72 13.92
N ILE A 202 -9.64 -0.69 13.35
CA ILE A 202 -9.02 0.56 12.85
C ILE A 202 -9.85 1.15 11.71
N LEU A 203 -10.26 0.34 10.73
CA LEU A 203 -11.11 0.77 9.62
C LEU A 203 -12.45 1.34 10.11
N LEU A 204 -13.10 0.67 11.07
CA LEU A 204 -14.36 1.12 11.68
C LEU A 204 -14.22 2.49 12.34
N GLN A 205 -13.07 2.79 12.92
CA GLN A 205 -12.79 4.09 13.53
C GLN A 205 -12.35 5.15 12.50
N ASN A 206 -11.73 4.73 11.39
CA ASN A 206 -11.26 5.63 10.35
C ASN A 206 -12.40 6.33 9.59
N ASN A 207 -12.21 7.60 9.27
CA ASN A 207 -13.14 8.45 8.52
C ASN A 207 -12.44 9.24 7.39
N THR A 208 -11.26 8.78 6.95
CA THR A 208 -10.46 9.46 5.92
C THR A 208 -10.19 8.60 4.68
N ILE A 209 -10.21 7.27 4.78
CA ILE A 209 -9.83 6.34 3.71
C ILE A 209 -10.88 6.30 2.59
N SER A 210 -10.57 6.95 1.47
CA SER A 210 -11.35 6.90 0.23
C SER A 210 -10.98 5.74 -0.69
N ASP A 211 -9.80 5.15 -0.53
CA ASP A 211 -9.28 4.09 -1.40
C ASP A 211 -8.82 2.92 -0.55
N LEU A 212 -9.44 1.75 -0.68
CA LEU A 212 -9.11 0.56 0.09
C LEU A 212 -8.86 -0.62 -0.83
N THR A 213 -7.73 -1.30 -0.68
CA THR A 213 -7.40 -2.56 -1.33
C THR A 213 -7.10 -3.58 -0.24
N VAL A 214 -7.79 -4.72 -0.25
CA VAL A 214 -7.69 -5.75 0.80
C VAL A 214 -7.59 -7.15 0.23
N CYS A 215 -6.91 -8.05 0.94
CA CYS A 215 -6.85 -9.47 0.62
C CYS A 215 -8.04 -10.13 1.28
N SER A 216 -8.92 -10.72 0.50
CA SER A 216 -10.20 -11.17 1.05
C SER A 216 -10.11 -12.50 1.78
N PHE A 217 -9.06 -13.32 1.62
CA PHE A 217 -9.03 -14.67 2.21
C PHE A 217 -9.43 -14.71 3.68
N LYS A 218 -8.97 -13.77 4.51
CA LYS A 218 -9.34 -13.71 5.93
C LYS A 218 -10.68 -13.01 6.21
N PHE A 219 -11.14 -12.18 5.29
CA PHE A 219 -12.41 -11.45 5.39
C PHE A 219 -13.59 -12.22 4.76
N THR A 220 -13.33 -13.28 3.99
CA THR A 220 -14.35 -13.98 3.17
C THR A 220 -14.33 -15.50 3.30
N TYR A 221 -13.43 -16.06 4.10
CA TYR A 221 -13.33 -17.50 4.33
C TYR A 221 -13.42 -17.81 5.84
N ASP A 222 -14.35 -18.68 6.21
CA ASP A 222 -14.63 -19.31 7.53
C ASP A 222 -14.64 -18.46 8.82
N CYS A 223 -14.34 -17.16 8.78
CA CYS A 223 -14.41 -16.27 9.93
C CYS A 223 -15.57 -15.28 9.78
N VAL A 224 -16.76 -15.75 10.11
CA VAL A 224 -18.03 -14.99 10.06
C VAL A 224 -17.92 -13.65 10.79
N ASP A 225 -17.22 -13.60 11.92
CA ASP A 225 -16.99 -12.37 12.68
C ASP A 225 -16.21 -11.31 11.89
N LEU A 226 -15.17 -11.72 11.15
CA LEU A 226 -14.36 -10.80 10.33
C LEU A 226 -15.15 -10.29 9.14
N LEU A 227 -15.92 -11.18 8.49
CA LEU A 227 -16.83 -10.78 7.41
C LEU A 227 -17.85 -9.75 7.92
N HIS A 228 -18.48 -9.99 9.07
CA HIS A 228 -19.43 -9.04 9.67
C HIS A 228 -18.79 -7.70 10.01
N GLY A 229 -17.59 -7.71 10.58
CA GLY A 229 -16.87 -6.49 10.89
C GLY A 229 -16.51 -5.68 9.63
N PHE A 230 -16.04 -6.35 8.59
CA PHE A 230 -15.73 -5.71 7.30
C PHE A 230 -16.99 -5.17 6.61
N VAL A 231 -18.07 -5.95 6.60
CA VAL A 231 -19.40 -5.49 6.15
C VAL A 231 -19.87 -4.28 6.96
N GLY A 232 -19.66 -4.28 8.27
CA GLY A 232 -19.98 -3.16 9.16
C GLY A 232 -19.24 -1.89 8.77
N TYR A 233 -17.96 -2.00 8.41
CA TYR A 233 -17.17 -0.88 7.89
C TYR A 233 -17.74 -0.34 6.57
N LEU A 234 -18.07 -1.22 5.62
CA LEU A 234 -18.64 -0.81 4.32
C LEU A 234 -20.04 -0.17 4.42
N LYS A 235 -20.80 -0.49 5.47
CA LYS A 235 -22.12 0.11 5.75
C LYS A 235 -22.08 1.45 6.48
N LYS A 236 -20.91 1.90 6.92
CA LYS A 236 -20.78 3.14 7.70
C LYS A 236 -21.34 4.33 6.91
N GLU A 237 -22.38 4.99 7.43
CA GLU A 237 -23.12 6.07 6.74
C GLU A 237 -22.23 7.23 6.28
N ARG A 238 -21.13 7.47 7.00
CA ARG A 238 -20.15 8.53 6.70
C ARG A 238 -18.81 7.97 6.26
N SER A 239 -18.83 6.84 5.56
CA SER A 239 -17.61 6.30 4.96
C SER A 239 -17.14 7.22 3.84
N PRO A 240 -15.89 7.70 3.84
CA PRO A 240 -15.33 8.41 2.68
C PRO A 240 -14.94 7.46 1.54
N LEU A 241 -15.15 6.14 1.70
CA LEU A 241 -14.72 5.13 0.75
C LEU A 241 -15.38 5.30 -0.61
N LYS A 242 -14.54 5.55 -1.63
CA LYS A 242 -14.89 5.70 -3.04
C LYS A 242 -14.40 4.53 -3.89
N ASN A 243 -13.23 3.99 -3.58
CA ASN A 243 -12.57 2.97 -4.38
C ASN A 243 -12.29 1.76 -3.50
N LEU A 244 -12.85 0.59 -3.87
CA LEU A 244 -12.64 -0.67 -3.16
C LEU A 244 -12.07 -1.70 -4.13
N THR A 245 -10.91 -2.26 -3.77
CA THR A 245 -10.33 -3.42 -4.44
C THR A 245 -10.30 -4.61 -3.49
N VAL A 246 -10.88 -5.73 -3.88
CA VAL A 246 -10.88 -6.97 -3.12
C VAL A 246 -10.13 -8.01 -3.94
N ARG A 247 -8.94 -8.43 -3.46
CA ARG A 247 -8.15 -9.48 -4.11
C ARG A 247 -8.31 -10.80 -3.38
N THR A 248 -8.74 -11.83 -4.08
CA THR A 248 -9.02 -13.11 -3.44
C THR A 248 -9.11 -14.24 -4.46
N PRO A 249 -8.21 -15.22 -4.40
CA PRO A 249 -8.32 -16.41 -5.24
C PRO A 249 -9.62 -17.18 -4.96
N GLN A 250 -10.15 -17.11 -3.73
CA GLN A 250 -11.31 -17.91 -3.34
C GLN A 250 -12.21 -17.19 -2.34
N VAL A 251 -13.50 -17.11 -2.68
CA VAL A 251 -14.55 -16.56 -1.81
C VAL A 251 -15.63 -17.61 -1.64
N SER A 252 -16.04 -17.84 -0.39
CA SER A 252 -17.24 -18.64 -0.15
C SER A 252 -18.46 -17.92 -0.72
N MET A 253 -19.39 -18.65 -1.33
CA MET A 253 -20.62 -18.06 -1.91
C MET A 253 -21.35 -17.14 -0.90
N HIS A 254 -21.45 -17.57 0.36
CA HIS A 254 -22.03 -16.75 1.44
C HIS A 254 -21.31 -15.41 1.66
N ALA A 255 -19.97 -15.40 1.62
CA ALA A 255 -19.20 -14.18 1.76
C ALA A 255 -19.36 -13.27 0.54
N LEU A 256 -19.40 -13.83 -0.68
CA LEU A 256 -19.66 -13.08 -1.90
C LEU A 256 -21.03 -12.41 -1.84
N GLU A 257 -22.08 -13.18 -1.52
CA GLU A 257 -23.43 -12.65 -1.34
C GLU A 257 -23.47 -11.50 -0.33
N SER A 258 -22.83 -11.69 0.82
CA SER A 258 -22.81 -10.69 1.89
C SER A 258 -22.13 -9.40 1.42
N LEU A 259 -20.99 -9.54 0.74
CA LEU A 259 -20.25 -8.41 0.19
C LEU A 259 -21.05 -7.68 -0.89
N VAL A 260 -21.63 -8.42 -1.83
CA VAL A 260 -22.47 -7.91 -2.94
C VAL A 260 -23.69 -7.17 -2.40
N LYS A 261 -24.42 -7.73 -1.44
CA LYS A 261 -25.59 -7.10 -0.81
C LYS A 261 -25.24 -5.75 -0.18
N VAL A 262 -24.07 -5.66 0.45
CA VAL A 262 -23.61 -4.45 1.13
C VAL A 262 -23.16 -3.41 0.14
N ILE A 263 -22.32 -3.81 -0.82
CA ILE A 263 -21.88 -2.94 -1.90
C ILE A 263 -23.07 -2.37 -2.66
N ALA A 264 -24.09 -3.16 -2.96
CA ALA A 264 -25.32 -2.70 -3.62
C ALA A 264 -26.02 -1.54 -2.88
N GLN A 265 -25.83 -1.43 -1.56
CA GLN A 265 -26.42 -0.41 -0.69
C GLN A 265 -25.45 0.73 -0.36
N THR A 266 -24.15 0.56 -0.58
CA THR A 266 -23.14 1.61 -0.32
C THR A 266 -23.32 2.78 -1.28
N THR A 267 -23.52 3.97 -0.72
CA THR A 267 -23.84 5.20 -1.48
C THR A 267 -22.64 6.09 -1.81
N THR A 268 -21.45 5.71 -1.36
CA THR A 268 -20.22 6.49 -1.57
C THR A 268 -19.26 5.84 -2.55
N LEU A 269 -19.43 4.54 -2.80
CA LEU A 269 -18.53 3.74 -3.62
C LEU A 269 -18.73 4.09 -5.11
N GLU A 270 -17.66 4.54 -5.75
CA GLU A 270 -17.60 4.93 -7.16
C GLU A 270 -16.89 3.87 -8.01
N GLN A 271 -15.94 3.13 -7.43
CA GLN A 271 -15.17 2.09 -8.12
C GLN A 271 -15.07 0.82 -7.29
N LEU A 272 -15.30 -0.31 -7.94
CA LEU A 272 -15.15 -1.64 -7.37
C LEU A 272 -14.28 -2.48 -8.28
N ALA A 273 -13.19 -3.01 -7.74
CA ALA A 273 -12.38 -4.02 -8.39
C ALA A 273 -12.44 -5.31 -7.58
N ILE A 274 -12.88 -6.40 -8.19
CA ILE A 274 -12.85 -7.72 -7.56
C ILE A 274 -11.96 -8.61 -8.42
N ASN A 275 -10.92 -9.16 -7.80
CA ASN A 275 -10.11 -10.22 -8.39
C ASN A 275 -10.49 -11.52 -7.70
N MET A 276 -11.31 -12.35 -8.37
CA MET A 276 -11.82 -13.60 -7.83
C MET A 276 -12.07 -14.66 -8.89
N ASP A 277 -11.94 -15.92 -8.52
CA ASP A 277 -12.39 -17.02 -9.37
C ASP A 277 -13.92 -17.05 -9.44
N ILE A 278 -14.46 -16.87 -10.64
CA ILE A 278 -15.89 -17.00 -10.93
C ILE A 278 -16.09 -18.41 -11.47
N TYR A 279 -16.83 -19.23 -10.72
CA TYR A 279 -16.98 -20.65 -11.03
C TYR A 279 -18.24 -20.95 -11.82
N ASP A 280 -19.34 -20.25 -11.56
CA ASP A 280 -20.65 -20.60 -12.11
C ASP A 280 -21.51 -19.39 -12.52
N ALA A 281 -22.72 -19.68 -13.00
CA ALA A 281 -23.70 -18.67 -13.41
C ALA A 281 -24.31 -17.92 -12.21
N GLU A 282 -24.24 -18.47 -11.01
CA GLU A 282 -24.79 -17.87 -9.80
C GLU A 282 -23.90 -16.70 -9.35
N ASP A 283 -22.57 -16.89 -9.35
CA ASP A 283 -21.58 -15.83 -9.13
C ASP A 283 -21.79 -14.64 -10.09
N LYS A 284 -22.01 -14.94 -11.39
CA LYS A 284 -22.30 -13.93 -12.42
C LYS A 284 -23.60 -13.16 -12.11
N THR A 285 -24.62 -13.87 -11.63
CA THR A 285 -25.92 -13.28 -11.28
C THR A 285 -25.81 -12.36 -10.07
N LEU A 286 -25.05 -12.75 -9.05
CA LEU A 286 -24.80 -11.92 -7.87
C LEU A 286 -24.09 -10.61 -8.23
N LEU A 287 -23.06 -10.65 -9.06
CA LEU A 287 -22.39 -9.42 -9.53
C LEU A 287 -23.33 -8.55 -10.38
N SER A 288 -24.30 -9.16 -11.09
CA SER A 288 -25.31 -8.42 -11.86
C SER A 288 -26.20 -7.60 -10.97
N ASP A 289 -26.62 -8.17 -9.85
CA ASP A 289 -27.44 -7.50 -8.86
C ASP A 289 -26.74 -6.28 -8.25
N VAL A 290 -25.41 -6.33 -8.04
CA VAL A 290 -24.64 -5.16 -7.58
C VAL A 290 -24.71 -4.02 -8.59
N ILE A 291 -24.50 -4.30 -9.88
CA ILE A 291 -24.51 -3.28 -10.93
C ILE A 291 -25.91 -2.67 -11.07
N ALA A 292 -26.94 -3.51 -10.98
CA ALA A 292 -28.33 -3.08 -11.07
C ALA A 292 -28.75 -2.18 -9.91
N ARG A 293 -28.26 -2.47 -8.69
CA ARG A 293 -28.75 -1.82 -7.46
C ARG A 293 -27.89 -0.65 -7.01
N ASN A 294 -26.57 -0.71 -7.23
CA ASN A 294 -25.68 0.37 -6.82
C ASN A 294 -25.81 1.58 -7.76
N ARG A 295 -26.21 2.72 -7.20
CA ARG A 295 -26.46 3.96 -7.96
C ARG A 295 -25.22 4.84 -8.13
N THR A 296 -24.18 4.64 -7.33
CA THR A 296 -22.98 5.49 -7.30
C THR A 296 -21.79 4.88 -8.03
N LEU A 297 -21.79 3.56 -8.20
CA LEU A 297 -20.75 2.79 -8.89
C LEU A 297 -20.70 3.20 -10.36
N ARG A 298 -19.51 3.62 -10.80
CA ARG A 298 -19.19 4.07 -12.16
C ARG A 298 -18.25 3.10 -12.88
N THR A 299 -17.44 2.38 -12.10
CA THR A 299 -16.48 1.42 -12.62
C THR A 299 -16.61 0.11 -11.88
N LEU A 300 -16.79 -0.97 -12.63
CA LEU A 300 -16.65 -2.33 -12.13
C LEU A 300 -15.53 -3.01 -12.92
N SER A 301 -14.50 -3.46 -12.22
CA SER A 301 -13.45 -4.31 -12.77
C SER A 301 -13.56 -5.67 -12.15
N VAL A 302 -13.72 -6.71 -12.97
CA VAL A 302 -13.73 -8.08 -12.50
C VAL A 302 -12.62 -8.82 -13.21
N THR A 303 -11.68 -9.33 -12.44
CA THR A 303 -10.61 -10.21 -12.92
C THR A 303 -10.87 -11.58 -12.34
N TRP A 304 -10.78 -12.62 -13.16
CA TRP A 304 -10.91 -14.00 -12.70
C TRP A 304 -9.77 -14.85 -13.24
N THR A 305 -9.28 -15.76 -12.41
CA THR A 305 -8.33 -16.79 -12.82
C THR A 305 -9.11 -18.04 -13.20
N ARG A 306 -9.09 -18.42 -14.48
CA ARG A 306 -9.64 -19.73 -14.86
C ARG A 306 -8.70 -20.81 -14.31
N ASN A 307 -9.24 -21.68 -13.46
CA ASN A 307 -8.64 -22.96 -13.07
C ASN A 307 -8.57 -23.95 -14.26
N CYS A 308 -8.08 -23.51 -15.41
CA CYS A 308 -7.60 -24.41 -16.45
C CYS A 308 -6.15 -24.73 -16.09
N LEU A 309 -5.73 -25.99 -16.27
CA LEU A 309 -4.36 -26.50 -16.08
C LEU A 309 -3.27 -25.74 -16.88
N VAL A 310 -3.65 -24.66 -17.57
CA VAL A 310 -2.82 -23.67 -18.25
C VAL A 310 -3.37 -22.30 -17.82
N SER A 311 -2.65 -21.57 -16.99
CA SER A 311 -3.06 -20.27 -16.42
C SER A 311 -3.31 -19.23 -17.51
N THR A 312 -4.57 -19.06 -17.91
CA THR A 312 -5.01 -17.95 -18.78
C THR A 312 -5.78 -16.95 -17.92
N ILE A 313 -5.21 -15.76 -17.73
CA ILE A 313 -5.84 -14.65 -17.01
C ILE A 313 -6.73 -13.88 -17.99
N PHE A 314 -7.99 -13.67 -17.64
CA PHE A 314 -8.91 -12.83 -18.41
C PHE A 314 -9.16 -11.53 -17.66
N TYR A 315 -8.98 -10.39 -18.34
CA TYR A 315 -9.26 -9.06 -17.80
C TYR A 315 -10.57 -8.52 -18.39
N GLY A 316 -11.52 -8.17 -17.53
CA GLY A 316 -12.73 -7.44 -17.90
C GLY A 316 -12.75 -6.05 -17.26
N PHE A 317 -12.59 -4.99 -18.06
CA PHE A 317 -12.75 -3.60 -17.62
C PHE A 317 -14.06 -3.02 -18.14
N TYR A 318 -14.97 -2.64 -17.25
CA TYR A 318 -16.30 -2.15 -17.64
C TYR A 318 -16.56 -0.76 -17.09
N ARG A 319 -16.85 0.18 -18.00
CA ARG A 319 -17.30 1.52 -17.68
C ARG A 319 -18.82 1.52 -17.62
N LEU A 320 -19.39 1.77 -16.45
CA LEU A 320 -20.84 1.83 -16.26
C LEU A 320 -21.32 3.24 -16.66
N SER A 321 -21.93 3.37 -17.84
CA SER A 321 -22.62 4.58 -18.27
C SER A 321 -24.11 4.31 -18.43
N GLY A 322 -24.97 5.20 -17.92
CA GLY A 322 -26.43 5.06 -18.03
C GLY A 322 -27.13 4.79 -16.69
N ASP A 323 -28.46 4.65 -16.74
CA ASP A 323 -29.29 4.23 -15.61
C ASP A 323 -29.08 2.73 -15.29
N ALA A 324 -29.61 2.25 -14.16
CA ALA A 324 -29.47 0.85 -13.74
C ALA A 324 -29.91 -0.18 -14.81
N ALA A 325 -30.95 0.13 -15.60
CA ALA A 325 -31.51 -0.80 -16.59
C ALA A 325 -30.60 -0.91 -17.84
N THR A 326 -29.98 0.19 -18.24
CA THR A 326 -29.06 0.25 -19.38
C THR A 326 -27.65 -0.29 -19.07
N ARG A 327 -27.34 -0.52 -17.78
CA ARG A 327 -26.05 -1.08 -17.34
C ARG A 327 -25.94 -2.60 -17.44
N ILE A 328 -27.05 -3.34 -17.55
CA ILE A 328 -27.08 -4.81 -17.39
C ILE A 328 -26.82 -5.56 -18.72
N GLU A 329 -27.29 -5.01 -19.83
CA GLU A 329 -27.33 -5.75 -21.11
C GLU A 329 -25.97 -5.99 -21.80
N PRO A 330 -24.99 -5.06 -21.81
CA PRO A 330 -23.78 -5.26 -22.62
C PRO A 330 -22.77 -6.29 -22.09
N TRP A 331 -22.78 -6.59 -20.79
CA TRP A 331 -21.70 -7.36 -20.16
C TRP A 331 -22.11 -8.81 -19.83
N LEU A 332 -23.39 -9.09 -19.59
CA LEU A 332 -23.93 -10.46 -19.52
C LEU A 332 -23.67 -11.25 -20.82
N LEU A 333 -23.70 -10.55 -21.97
CA LEU A 333 -23.41 -11.13 -23.29
C LEU A 333 -21.91 -11.29 -23.59
N ALA A 334 -21.03 -10.58 -22.86
CA ALA A 334 -19.58 -10.64 -23.03
C ALA A 334 -18.91 -11.71 -22.14
N LEU A 335 -19.67 -12.31 -21.23
CA LEU A 335 -19.24 -13.42 -20.40
C LEU A 335 -19.44 -14.74 -21.17
N PRO A 336 -18.37 -15.49 -21.50
CA PRO A 336 -18.51 -16.79 -22.15
C PRO A 336 -19.18 -17.84 -21.26
#